data_AF-A0A484BDK4-F1
#
_entry.id   AF-A0A484BDK4-F1
#
_cell.length_a   1.000
_cell.length_b   1.000
_cell.length_c   1.000
_cell.angle_alpha   90.00
_cell.angle_beta   90.00
_cell.angle_gamma   90.00
#
_symmetry.space_group_name_H-M   'P 1'
#
loop_
_entity.id
_entity.type
_entity.pdbx_description
1 polymer ?
#
loop_
_entity_poly.entity_id
_entity_poly.type
_entity_poly.pdbx_seq_one_letter_code
_entity_poly.pdbx_strand_id
1 'polypeptide(L)'
;MRCSKRVLQSPLDAVKMHSSTGHSKAPGGGIYGPFTPANDLSCSGRGDCVNNTCVCDIRYAGDECDFFNLSYYAGISTVFYVVALVSVIQLLICIVAEYQRLKQPSILRACRITTQKLLYFMVFVASSLRGAYFTTPLDLQPQWAVTLMSAYYPLLMTCASLIVCMWAEIFHLRDIRWEKSQFLSKSFLGFVAFNFFLYSLFGIEVFSSLINSERRDYAHIFNGCYAVLLLIVVIFFLIYGVEVFFKLRGGFVYDQTGKILGPSEAIVNASQLHQSRLGLLSQAIMLIVIVGFLTSETLGDLWKGKVPVHSRNWYDIIFRIAEIGVALWFPCCLWNSMAPEQLWILNPRKLLSRQIDPSIPTLDADSNKLSPEEGQTFLSKKDCWICYDSDKPEPLIQPCRCTGDVSSVHHECLKRWLVESCGSNNDAQLACKVCSHPYEIEKSKKLEWDKGFTIQHWMKTVILITLMCVTGATAWAIIQMYVDPLVRVLTVGVAVLIGYVCVKCLGENTVVAYQRAKVSSINIVTSSEMEKLHTICEDVSSASTSAAAAASQAAS
;
A
#
# COMPACT_ATOMS: atom_id res chain seq x y z
N MET A 1 8.94 44.73 1.74
CA MET A 1 8.21 46.02 1.80
C MET A 1 6.79 45.75 2.29
N ARG A 2 6.10 46.72 2.93
CA ARG A 2 4.79 46.50 3.58
C ARG A 2 3.66 46.61 2.54
N CYS A 3 2.87 45.57 2.34
CA CYS A 3 1.64 45.68 1.55
C CYS A 3 0.57 46.47 2.35
N SER A 4 0.03 47.57 1.81
CA SER A 4 -0.95 48.41 2.50
C SER A 4 -2.33 48.21 1.88
N LYS A 5 -3.25 47.58 2.62
CA LYS A 5 -4.68 47.57 2.28
C LYS A 5 -5.26 48.97 2.50
N ARG A 6 -5.31 49.79 1.45
CA ARG A 6 -6.24 50.94 1.37
C ARG A 6 -7.12 50.83 0.13
N VAL A 7 -8.00 49.83 0.12
CA VAL A 7 -9.27 49.91 -0.61
C VAL A 7 -10.29 49.06 0.15
N LEU A 8 -11.05 49.70 1.03
CA LEU A 8 -12.43 49.35 1.40
C LEU A 8 -12.89 50.34 2.48
N GLN A 9 -13.34 51.51 2.05
CA GLN A 9 -14.23 52.32 2.88
C GLN A 9 -15.43 52.73 2.03
N SER A 10 -16.60 52.44 2.58
CA SER A 10 -17.95 52.55 2.02
C SER A 10 -18.30 53.94 1.48
N PRO A 11 -19.23 54.04 0.51
CA PRO A 11 -19.62 55.30 -0.10
C PRO A 11 -20.65 56.03 0.77
N LEU A 12 -20.24 56.63 1.89
CA LEU A 12 -21.17 57.44 2.71
C LEU A 12 -20.62 58.79 3.24
N ASP A 13 -19.33 59.11 3.06
CA ASP A 13 -18.74 60.33 3.67
C ASP A 13 -18.16 61.36 2.68
N ALA A 14 -18.66 61.43 1.43
CA ALA A 14 -18.30 62.51 0.50
C ALA A 14 -19.44 63.56 0.42
N VAL A 15 -19.64 64.28 1.53
CA VAL A 15 -20.53 65.45 1.59
C VAL A 15 -19.76 66.71 1.14
N LYS A 16 -20.43 67.53 0.31
CA LYS A 16 -20.15 68.97 0.04
C LYS A 16 -18.81 69.33 -0.61
N MET A 17 -18.85 69.64 -1.91
CA MET A 17 -18.60 71.00 -2.41
C MET A 17 -18.82 71.10 -3.93
N HIS A 18 -19.42 72.22 -4.33
CA HIS A 18 -19.57 72.77 -5.69
C HIS A 18 -20.71 72.28 -6.61
N SER A 19 -21.74 73.13 -6.66
CA SER A 19 -22.64 73.35 -7.79
C SER A 19 -21.89 73.96 -8.98
N SER A 20 -22.29 73.58 -10.20
CA SER A 20 -22.86 74.46 -11.25
C SER A 20 -22.64 73.91 -12.68
N THR A 21 -23.75 73.74 -13.40
CA THR A 21 -23.97 73.96 -14.86
C THR A 21 -23.26 73.13 -15.94
N GLY A 22 -24.06 72.56 -16.87
CA GLY A 22 -23.89 72.80 -18.32
C GLY A 22 -23.55 71.63 -19.27
N HIS A 23 -24.55 71.24 -20.09
CA HIS A 23 -24.53 70.78 -21.50
C HIS A 23 -23.46 69.85 -22.13
N SER A 24 -23.96 68.71 -22.64
CA SER A 24 -23.94 68.18 -24.03
C SER A 24 -22.67 68.14 -24.93
N LYS A 25 -22.53 66.96 -25.59
CA LYS A 25 -21.93 66.59 -26.91
C LYS A 25 -20.49 66.03 -26.97
N ALA A 26 -20.39 64.88 -27.66
CA ALA A 26 -19.22 64.08 -28.09
C ALA A 26 -18.52 64.69 -29.33
N PRO A 27 -17.62 64.00 -30.11
CA PRO A 27 -16.67 62.88 -29.87
C PRO A 27 -15.23 63.18 -30.39
N GLY A 28 -14.24 62.30 -30.10
CA GLY A 28 -13.06 62.08 -30.98
C GLY A 28 -11.64 62.28 -30.41
N GLY A 29 -10.81 61.22 -30.54
CA GLY A 29 -9.42 61.31 -31.01
C GLY A 29 -8.27 61.69 -30.03
N GLY A 30 -7.59 60.68 -29.50
CA GLY A 30 -6.12 60.58 -29.46
C GLY A 30 -5.29 61.38 -28.43
N ILE A 31 -4.27 60.68 -27.90
CA ILE A 31 -2.95 61.17 -27.43
C ILE A 31 -2.82 61.54 -25.93
N TYR A 32 -2.14 60.64 -25.21
CA TYR A 32 -1.36 60.78 -23.97
C TYR A 32 -2.06 61.43 -22.75
N GLY A 33 -2.66 60.57 -21.91
CA GLY A 33 -2.94 60.87 -20.51
C GLY A 33 -1.78 60.43 -19.61
N PRO A 34 -1.48 61.17 -18.51
CA PRO A 34 -0.29 60.97 -17.71
C PRO A 34 -0.36 59.63 -16.96
N PHE A 35 0.78 58.93 -16.92
CA PHE A 35 1.06 57.85 -15.99
C PHE A 35 0.62 58.26 -14.58
N THR A 36 -0.47 57.68 -14.09
CA THR A 36 -0.74 57.58 -12.66
C THR A 36 -0.14 56.26 -12.19
N PRO A 37 0.93 56.27 -11.37
CA PRO A 37 1.45 55.05 -10.76
C PRO A 37 0.53 54.73 -9.58
N ALA A 38 -0.58 54.06 -9.86
CA ALA A 38 -1.51 53.55 -8.85
C ALA A 38 -1.53 52.00 -8.86
N ASN A 39 -0.41 51.38 -9.25
CA ASN A 39 -0.17 49.95 -9.06
C ASN A 39 1.03 49.79 -8.10
N ASP A 40 1.09 48.63 -7.46
CA ASP A 40 2.23 48.11 -6.67
C ASP A 40 2.06 48.07 -5.14
N LEU A 41 0.88 47.70 -4.63
CA LEU A 41 0.76 47.10 -3.28
C LEU A 41 -0.23 45.91 -3.20
N SER A 42 -0.55 45.28 -4.34
CA SER A 42 -1.19 43.96 -4.40
C SER A 42 -0.10 42.90 -4.63
N CYS A 43 -0.16 41.76 -3.94
CA CYS A 43 0.84 40.68 -3.98
C CYS A 43 0.92 39.99 -5.36
N SER A 44 1.34 40.75 -6.38
CA SER A 44 1.42 40.40 -7.81
C SER A 44 0.16 39.73 -8.38
N GLY A 45 -1.00 39.97 -7.75
CA GLY A 45 -2.27 39.31 -8.07
C GLY A 45 -2.30 37.80 -7.77
N ARG A 46 -1.28 37.25 -7.09
CA ARG A 46 -1.05 35.82 -6.82
C ARG A 46 -1.15 35.48 -5.32
N GLY A 47 -1.74 36.37 -4.53
CA GLY A 47 -1.89 36.24 -3.09
C GLY A 47 -2.66 37.38 -2.45
N ASP A 48 -2.84 37.30 -1.13
CA ASP A 48 -3.54 38.30 -0.33
C ASP A 48 -2.57 39.00 0.62
N CYS A 49 -2.75 40.32 0.77
CA CYS A 49 -2.05 41.08 1.81
C CYS A 49 -2.71 40.86 3.17
N VAL A 50 -1.98 40.27 4.12
CA VAL A 50 -2.39 40.08 5.52
C VAL A 50 -1.31 40.64 6.43
N ASN A 51 -1.66 41.55 7.36
CA ASN A 51 -0.72 42.14 8.32
C ASN A 51 0.56 42.73 7.69
N ASN A 52 0.42 43.45 6.56
CA ASN A 52 1.53 44.02 5.79
C ASN A 52 2.51 43.00 5.18
N THR A 53 2.14 41.72 5.15
CA THR A 53 2.88 40.63 4.50
C THR A 53 2.03 39.98 3.42
N CYS A 54 2.64 39.58 2.31
CA CYS A 54 1.95 38.81 1.29
C CYS A 54 1.84 37.34 1.69
N VAL A 55 0.62 36.82 1.64
CA VAL A 55 0.36 35.39 1.74
C VAL A 55 0.03 34.89 0.34
N CYS A 56 0.95 34.13 -0.25
CA CYS A 56 0.84 33.63 -1.62
C CYS A 56 -0.08 32.42 -1.73
N ASP A 57 -0.69 32.26 -2.90
CA ASP A 57 -1.23 30.96 -3.29
C ASP A 57 -0.09 29.92 -3.29
N ILE A 58 -0.38 28.67 -2.91
CA ILE A 58 0.64 27.64 -2.65
C ILE A 58 1.58 27.34 -3.83
N ARG A 59 1.16 27.66 -5.05
CA ARG A 59 1.93 27.48 -6.29
C ARG A 59 3.03 28.54 -6.47
N TYR A 60 2.99 29.61 -5.68
CA TYR A 60 3.91 30.73 -5.75
C TYR A 60 4.65 30.92 -4.42
N ALA A 61 5.79 31.60 -4.49
CA ALA A 61 6.69 31.88 -3.39
C ALA A 61 7.40 33.23 -3.59
N GLY A 62 8.03 33.72 -2.53
CA GLY A 62 8.70 35.03 -2.49
C GLY A 62 7.89 36.07 -1.71
N ASP A 63 8.53 37.20 -1.40
CA ASP A 63 7.95 38.25 -0.55
C ASP A 63 6.76 38.97 -1.22
N GLU A 64 6.69 38.94 -2.56
CA GLU A 64 5.62 39.54 -3.37
C GLU A 64 4.85 38.50 -4.21
N CYS A 65 5.13 37.20 -4.02
CA CYS A 65 4.53 36.08 -4.76
C CYS A 65 4.89 35.99 -6.26
N ASP A 66 6.08 36.45 -6.62
CA ASP A 66 6.53 36.54 -8.02
C ASP A 66 7.11 35.24 -8.58
N PHE A 67 7.65 34.38 -7.72
CA PHE A 67 8.34 33.17 -8.12
C PHE A 67 7.44 31.94 -7.97
N PHE A 68 7.70 30.89 -8.74
CA PHE A 68 7.04 29.61 -8.56
C PHE A 68 7.56 28.90 -7.30
N ASN A 69 6.66 28.26 -6.56
CA ASN A 69 7.02 27.38 -5.47
C ASN A 69 7.56 26.05 -6.03
N LEU A 70 8.85 26.02 -6.38
CA LEU A 70 9.50 24.85 -6.97
C LEU A 70 9.37 23.60 -6.09
N SER A 71 9.34 23.74 -4.77
CA SER A 71 9.19 22.63 -3.84
C SER A 71 7.82 21.97 -3.94
N TYR A 72 6.75 22.75 -4.13
CA TYR A 72 5.40 22.22 -4.36
C TYR A 72 5.34 21.39 -5.65
N TYR A 73 5.87 21.94 -6.76
CA TYR A 73 5.89 21.27 -8.06
C TYR A 73 6.75 20.00 -8.05
N ALA A 74 7.97 20.09 -7.52
CA ALA A 74 8.88 18.94 -7.41
C ALA A 74 8.32 17.85 -6.48
N GLY A 75 7.70 18.23 -5.36
CA GLY A 75 7.10 17.27 -4.42
C GLY A 75 5.96 16.47 -5.05
N ILE A 76 5.00 17.15 -5.66
CA ILE A 76 3.82 16.49 -6.25
C ILE A 76 4.21 15.65 -7.47
N SER A 77 5.04 16.18 -8.38
CA SER A 77 5.50 15.44 -9.56
C SER A 77 6.25 14.17 -9.18
N THR A 78 7.16 14.23 -8.19
CA THR A 78 7.90 13.07 -7.71
C THR A 78 6.96 11.97 -7.23
N VAL A 79 5.93 12.30 -6.43
CA VAL A 79 5.00 11.30 -5.92
C VAL A 79 4.26 10.59 -7.06
N PHE A 80 3.78 11.34 -8.06
CA PHE A 80 3.14 10.75 -9.24
C PHE A 80 4.10 9.86 -10.05
N TYR A 81 5.36 10.26 -10.22
CA TYR A 81 6.36 9.42 -10.89
C TYR A 81 6.68 8.15 -10.10
N VAL A 82 6.69 8.20 -8.77
CA VAL A 82 6.82 7.00 -7.94
C VAL A 82 5.64 6.07 -8.15
N VAL A 83 4.40 6.58 -8.16
CA VAL A 83 3.21 5.76 -8.45
C VAL A 83 3.28 5.15 -9.85
N ALA A 84 3.74 5.91 -10.85
CA ALA A 84 3.95 5.42 -12.21
C ALA A 84 4.99 4.29 -12.24
N LEU A 85 6.13 4.48 -11.56
CA LEU A 85 7.20 3.50 -11.48
C LEU A 85 6.76 2.20 -10.80
N VAL A 86 6.05 2.29 -9.67
CA VAL A 86 5.50 1.11 -8.99
C VAL A 86 4.53 0.36 -9.92
N SER A 87 3.66 1.09 -10.61
CA SER A 87 2.67 0.50 -11.52
C SER A 87 3.31 -0.20 -12.72
N VAL A 88 4.36 0.37 -13.32
CA VAL A 88 5.07 -0.29 -14.44
C VAL A 88 5.88 -1.49 -13.96
N ILE A 89 6.51 -1.43 -12.78
CA ILE A 89 7.21 -2.57 -12.18
C ILE A 89 6.22 -3.71 -11.92
N GLN A 90 5.06 -3.42 -11.31
CA GLN A 90 4.02 -4.41 -11.08
C GLN A 90 3.48 -5.01 -12.38
N LEU A 91 3.30 -4.20 -13.43
CA LEU A 91 2.92 -4.67 -14.76
C LEU A 91 3.96 -5.64 -15.35
N LEU A 92 5.25 -5.28 -15.28
CA LEU A 92 6.35 -6.12 -15.77
C LEU A 92 6.41 -7.44 -15.00
N ILE A 93 6.28 -7.39 -13.67
CA ILE A 93 6.23 -8.59 -12.82
C ILE A 93 5.06 -9.49 -13.23
N CYS A 94 3.86 -8.94 -13.46
CA CYS A 94 2.72 -9.71 -13.94
C CYS A 94 2.99 -10.39 -15.29
N ILE A 95 3.61 -9.67 -16.24
CA ILE A 95 3.93 -10.22 -17.57
C ILE A 95 4.97 -11.35 -17.43
N VAL A 96 6.00 -11.17 -16.62
CA VAL A 96 7.03 -12.18 -16.37
C VAL A 96 6.44 -13.42 -15.68
N ALA A 97 5.59 -13.23 -14.68
CA ALA A 97 4.91 -14.33 -13.99
C ALA A 97 4.03 -15.14 -14.96
N GLU A 98 3.29 -14.46 -15.85
CA GLU A 98 2.47 -15.15 -16.86
C GLU A 98 3.32 -15.85 -17.92
N TYR A 99 4.44 -15.24 -18.32
CA TYR A 99 5.43 -15.86 -19.20
C TYR A 99 5.98 -17.17 -18.62
N GLN A 100 6.30 -17.19 -17.32
CA GLN A 100 6.78 -18.38 -16.61
C GLN A 100 5.71 -19.46 -16.44
N ARG A 101 4.43 -19.08 -16.35
CA ARG A 101 3.29 -20.03 -16.23
C ARG A 101 2.90 -20.68 -17.56
N LEU A 102 3.35 -20.15 -18.70
CA LEU A 102 3.02 -20.67 -20.04
C LEU A 102 3.83 -21.93 -20.37
N LYS A 103 3.14 -23.03 -20.68
CA LYS A 103 3.78 -24.30 -21.14
C LYS A 103 4.65 -24.14 -22.39
N GLN A 104 4.34 -23.15 -23.23
CA GLN A 104 5.15 -22.74 -24.38
C GLN A 104 5.38 -21.23 -24.29
N PRO A 105 6.61 -20.78 -24.01
CA PRO A 105 6.89 -19.38 -23.75
C PRO A 105 6.74 -18.54 -25.03
N SER A 106 5.80 -17.60 -25.02
CA SER A 106 5.70 -16.58 -26.07
C SER A 106 5.32 -15.22 -25.48
N ILE A 107 6.07 -14.19 -25.85
CA ILE A 107 5.94 -12.83 -25.29
C ILE A 107 4.57 -12.24 -25.63
N LEU A 108 4.10 -12.41 -26.87
CA LEU A 108 2.77 -11.95 -27.30
C LEU A 108 1.64 -12.54 -26.47
N ARG A 109 1.78 -13.81 -26.06
CA ARG A 109 0.78 -14.50 -25.24
C ARG A 109 0.86 -14.08 -23.78
N ALA A 110 2.06 -13.84 -23.26
CA ALA A 110 2.27 -13.28 -21.92
C ALA A 110 1.75 -11.82 -21.81
N CYS A 111 1.83 -11.05 -22.89
CA CYS A 111 1.28 -9.69 -22.97
C CYS A 111 -0.23 -9.64 -23.24
N ARG A 112 -0.94 -10.77 -23.20
CA ARG A 112 -2.40 -10.79 -23.36
C ARG A 112 -3.07 -9.85 -22.35
N ILE A 113 -3.97 -8.98 -22.84
CA ILE A 113 -4.67 -8.00 -22.01
C ILE A 113 -5.57 -8.73 -21.00
N THR A 114 -5.25 -8.57 -19.71
CA THR A 114 -6.09 -8.96 -18.58
C THR A 114 -6.53 -7.71 -17.83
N THR A 115 -7.61 -7.79 -17.05
CA THR A 115 -8.10 -6.65 -16.24
C THR A 115 -6.99 -6.06 -15.37
N GLN A 116 -6.19 -6.92 -14.71
CA GLN A 116 -5.07 -6.47 -13.87
C GLN A 116 -4.00 -5.70 -14.66
N LYS A 117 -3.55 -6.24 -15.80
CA LYS A 117 -2.53 -5.58 -16.64
C LYS A 117 -3.04 -4.25 -17.21
N LEU A 118 -4.31 -4.22 -17.62
CA LEU A 118 -4.95 -3.01 -18.12
C LEU A 118 -5.02 -1.92 -17.03
N LEU A 119 -5.37 -2.28 -15.78
CA LEU A 119 -5.39 -1.36 -14.66
C LEU A 119 -4.00 -0.77 -14.39
N TYR A 120 -2.94 -1.61 -14.32
CA TYR A 120 -1.59 -1.10 -14.13
C TYR A 120 -1.13 -0.19 -15.25
N PHE A 121 -1.40 -0.57 -16.49
CA PHE A 121 -1.05 0.23 -17.65
C PHE A 121 -1.74 1.60 -17.62
N MET A 122 -3.05 1.63 -17.36
CA MET A 122 -3.81 2.88 -17.30
C MET A 122 -3.36 3.78 -16.15
N VAL A 123 -3.08 3.22 -14.96
CA VAL A 123 -2.58 3.99 -13.81
C VAL A 123 -1.16 4.50 -14.06
N PHE A 124 -0.31 3.72 -14.73
CA PHE A 124 1.02 4.15 -15.17
C PHE A 124 0.91 5.36 -16.12
N VAL A 125 0.05 5.29 -17.14
CA VAL A 125 -0.14 6.39 -18.10
C VAL A 125 -0.71 7.62 -17.37
N ALA A 126 -1.75 7.46 -16.56
CA ALA A 126 -2.38 8.55 -15.82
C ALA A 126 -1.38 9.26 -14.89
N SER A 127 -0.61 8.49 -14.12
CA SER A 127 0.37 9.04 -13.17
C SER A 127 1.57 9.67 -13.90
N SER A 128 2.01 9.11 -15.02
CA SER A 128 3.10 9.69 -15.83
C SER A 128 2.70 11.03 -16.43
N LEU A 129 1.48 11.10 -16.99
CA LEU A 129 0.91 12.35 -17.48
C LEU A 129 0.81 13.33 -16.31
N ARG A 130 0.21 12.95 -15.19
CA ARG A 130 0.04 13.89 -14.06
C ARG A 130 1.37 14.35 -13.46
N GLY A 131 2.37 13.49 -13.36
CA GLY A 131 3.73 13.86 -12.93
C GLY A 131 4.39 14.85 -13.87
N ALA A 132 4.26 14.65 -15.19
CA ALA A 132 4.79 15.57 -16.21
C ALA A 132 4.15 16.97 -16.10
N TYR A 133 2.88 17.07 -15.72
CA TYR A 133 2.19 18.36 -15.56
C TYR A 133 2.83 19.20 -14.46
N PHE A 134 3.18 18.55 -13.34
CA PHE A 134 3.79 19.24 -12.20
C PHE A 134 5.30 19.38 -12.34
N THR A 135 5.93 18.88 -13.41
CA THR A 135 7.38 19.01 -13.62
C THR A 135 7.76 20.41 -14.13
N THR A 136 6.90 21.03 -14.94
CA THR A 136 7.13 22.38 -15.47
C THR A 136 5.99 23.32 -15.05
N PRO A 137 6.30 24.54 -14.58
CA PRO A 137 5.27 25.52 -14.23
C PRO A 137 4.47 25.98 -15.47
N LEU A 138 3.20 26.33 -15.25
CA LEU A 138 2.22 26.62 -16.32
C LEU A 138 2.68 27.66 -17.34
N ASP A 139 3.38 28.71 -16.90
CA ASP A 139 3.75 29.84 -17.75
C ASP A 139 4.84 29.47 -18.78
N LEU A 140 5.50 28.31 -18.64
CA LEU A 140 6.52 27.79 -19.56
C LEU A 140 6.03 26.59 -20.39
N GLN A 141 4.81 26.08 -20.17
CA GLN A 141 4.29 24.93 -20.91
C GLN A 141 3.68 25.33 -22.26
N PRO A 142 3.95 24.60 -23.35
CA PRO A 142 3.25 24.84 -24.62
C PRO A 142 1.75 24.56 -24.48
N GLN A 143 0.89 25.37 -25.12
CA GLN A 143 -0.58 25.31 -24.99
C GLN A 143 -1.17 23.89 -25.14
N TRP A 144 -0.64 23.06 -26.03
CA TRP A 144 -1.11 21.69 -26.27
C TRP A 144 -0.73 20.71 -25.15
N ALA A 145 0.35 20.96 -24.40
CA ALA A 145 0.73 20.10 -23.30
C ALA A 145 -0.34 20.18 -22.20
N VAL A 146 -0.86 21.37 -21.93
CA VAL A 146 -1.87 21.62 -20.88
C VAL A 146 -3.22 20.92 -21.16
N THR A 147 -3.53 20.54 -22.41
CA THR A 147 -4.73 19.77 -22.77
C THR A 147 -4.52 18.26 -22.71
N LEU A 148 -3.29 17.77 -22.94
CA LEU A 148 -2.95 16.38 -22.68
C LEU A 148 -3.05 16.03 -21.18
N MET A 149 -2.93 17.05 -20.30
CA MET A 149 -2.90 16.85 -18.85
C MET A 149 -4.30 16.67 -18.23
N SER A 150 -5.39 17.03 -18.92
CA SER A 150 -6.76 16.74 -18.45
C SER A 150 -7.11 15.25 -18.62
N ALA A 151 -6.30 14.46 -19.34
CA ALA A 151 -6.50 13.02 -19.53
C ALA A 151 -6.45 12.20 -18.23
N TYR A 152 -5.95 12.77 -17.13
CA TYR A 152 -5.85 12.10 -15.84
C TYR A 152 -7.19 11.55 -15.32
N TYR A 153 -8.24 12.39 -15.28
CA TYR A 153 -9.55 11.97 -14.77
C TYR A 153 -10.24 10.95 -15.68
N PRO A 154 -10.26 11.11 -17.03
CA PRO A 154 -10.71 10.06 -17.93
C PRO A 154 -10.05 8.70 -17.68
N LEU A 155 -8.71 8.66 -17.56
CA LEU A 155 -7.98 7.41 -17.33
C LEU A 155 -8.37 6.75 -15.99
N LEU A 156 -8.48 7.53 -14.90
CA LEU A 156 -8.92 7.00 -13.62
C LEU A 156 -10.39 6.53 -13.62
N MET A 157 -11.27 7.25 -14.31
CA MET A 157 -12.66 6.83 -14.50
C MET A 157 -12.75 5.55 -15.33
N THR A 158 -11.88 5.36 -16.33
CA THR A 158 -11.75 4.08 -17.04
C THR A 158 -11.37 2.95 -16.08
N CYS A 159 -10.40 3.17 -15.19
CA CYS A 159 -10.00 2.16 -14.20
C CYS A 159 -11.15 1.82 -13.23
N ALA A 160 -11.83 2.83 -12.69
CA ALA A 160 -12.94 2.64 -11.75
C ALA A 160 -14.15 1.98 -12.43
N SER A 161 -14.52 2.41 -13.65
CA SER A 161 -15.60 1.80 -14.42
C SER A 161 -15.30 0.34 -14.80
N LEU A 162 -14.04 -0.01 -15.10
CA LEU A 162 -13.63 -1.39 -15.34
C LEU A 162 -13.89 -2.28 -14.12
N ILE A 163 -13.54 -1.81 -12.91
CA ILE A 163 -13.78 -2.54 -11.66
C ILE A 163 -15.28 -2.71 -11.41
N VAL A 164 -16.05 -1.63 -11.59
CA VAL A 164 -17.52 -1.65 -11.43
C VAL A 164 -18.17 -2.65 -12.40
N CYS A 165 -17.81 -2.62 -13.68
CA CYS A 165 -18.33 -3.55 -14.68
C CYS A 165 -17.95 -5.00 -14.37
N MET A 166 -16.74 -5.22 -13.85
CA MET A 166 -16.27 -6.54 -13.43
C MET A 166 -17.08 -7.04 -12.22
N TRP A 167 -17.29 -6.22 -11.20
CA TRP A 167 -18.11 -6.60 -10.05
C TRP A 167 -19.57 -6.86 -10.45
N ALA A 168 -20.15 -6.03 -11.30
CA ALA A 168 -21.48 -6.25 -11.85
C ALA A 168 -21.59 -7.62 -12.54
N GLU A 169 -20.59 -7.97 -13.36
CA GLU A 169 -20.54 -9.28 -14.02
C GLU A 169 -20.43 -10.43 -13.01
N ILE A 170 -19.61 -10.26 -11.97
CA ILE A 170 -19.40 -11.25 -10.90
C ILE A 170 -20.68 -11.58 -10.12
N PHE A 171 -21.50 -10.57 -9.81
CA PHE A 171 -22.70 -10.78 -8.99
C PHE A 171 -23.94 -11.17 -9.79
N HIS A 172 -24.04 -10.74 -11.05
CA HIS A 172 -25.25 -10.99 -11.85
C HIS A 172 -25.16 -12.23 -12.75
N LEU A 173 -23.97 -12.74 -13.07
CA LEU A 173 -23.80 -13.95 -13.89
C LEU A 173 -23.44 -15.16 -13.00
N ARG A 174 -24.37 -16.11 -12.88
CA ARG A 174 -24.22 -17.30 -12.03
C ARG A 174 -23.43 -18.46 -12.68
N ASP A 175 -23.32 -18.48 -14.02
CA ASP A 175 -22.91 -19.67 -14.78
C ASP A 175 -21.50 -19.65 -15.40
N ILE A 176 -20.68 -18.63 -15.12
CA ILE A 176 -19.31 -18.60 -15.68
C ILE A 176 -18.40 -19.48 -14.82
N ARG A 177 -17.79 -20.53 -15.39
CA ARG A 177 -16.74 -21.32 -14.72
C ARG A 177 -15.52 -20.43 -14.46
N TRP A 178 -15.34 -20.07 -13.19
CA TRP A 178 -14.34 -19.13 -12.64
C TRP A 178 -12.88 -19.59 -12.69
N GLU A 179 -12.54 -20.63 -13.48
CA GLU A 179 -11.21 -21.24 -13.47
C GLU A 179 -10.14 -20.47 -14.26
N LYS A 180 -10.53 -19.45 -15.06
CA LYS A 180 -9.58 -18.61 -15.80
C LYS A 180 -9.98 -17.15 -15.75
N SER A 181 -9.01 -16.26 -15.52
CA SER A 181 -9.20 -14.80 -15.60
C SER A 181 -9.58 -14.40 -17.03
N GLN A 182 -10.87 -14.37 -17.32
CA GLN A 182 -11.39 -13.82 -18.56
C GLN A 182 -11.54 -12.30 -18.40
N PHE A 183 -11.25 -11.58 -19.47
CA PHE A 183 -11.63 -10.17 -19.58
C PHE A 183 -13.16 -10.05 -19.59
N LEU A 184 -13.71 -8.83 -19.42
CA LEU A 184 -15.16 -8.59 -19.42
C LEU A 184 -15.86 -9.31 -20.59
N SER A 185 -16.99 -9.97 -20.33
CA SER A 185 -17.78 -10.64 -21.38
C SER A 185 -19.05 -9.84 -21.70
N LYS A 186 -20.12 -10.00 -20.92
CA LYS A 186 -21.41 -9.34 -21.16
C LYS A 186 -21.40 -7.86 -20.78
N SER A 187 -20.66 -7.51 -19.73
CA SER A 187 -20.52 -6.12 -19.27
C SER A 187 -19.56 -5.29 -20.14
N PHE A 188 -18.90 -5.91 -21.13
CA PHE A 188 -17.93 -5.25 -22.01
C PHE A 188 -18.56 -4.12 -22.83
N LEU A 189 -19.76 -4.31 -23.38
CA LEU A 189 -20.42 -3.30 -24.20
C LEU A 189 -20.73 -2.04 -23.39
N GLY A 190 -21.20 -2.19 -22.15
CA GLY A 190 -21.46 -1.07 -21.25
C GLY A 190 -20.18 -0.31 -20.88
N PHE A 191 -19.10 -1.04 -20.61
CA PHE A 191 -17.78 -0.45 -20.36
C PHE A 191 -17.29 0.36 -21.56
N VAL A 192 -17.38 -0.18 -22.78
CA VAL A 192 -16.95 0.51 -24.01
C VAL A 192 -17.81 1.74 -24.27
N ALA A 193 -19.14 1.65 -24.13
CA ALA A 193 -20.05 2.77 -24.34
C ALA A 193 -19.78 3.94 -23.38
N PHE A 194 -19.59 3.66 -22.09
CA PHE A 194 -19.25 4.67 -21.10
C PHE A 194 -17.91 5.35 -21.41
N ASN A 195 -16.89 4.56 -21.74
CA ASN A 195 -15.57 5.11 -22.07
C ASN A 195 -15.58 5.88 -23.40
N PHE A 196 -16.36 5.45 -24.38
CA PHE A 196 -16.55 6.20 -25.62
C PHE A 196 -17.12 7.60 -25.35
N PHE A 197 -18.15 7.70 -24.50
CA PHE A 197 -18.71 9.00 -24.09
C PHE A 197 -17.66 9.86 -23.37
N LEU A 198 -16.94 9.25 -22.41
CA LEU A 198 -15.93 9.92 -21.61
C LEU A 198 -14.76 10.48 -22.46
N TYR A 199 -14.22 9.67 -23.37
CA TYR A 199 -13.13 10.10 -24.25
C TYR A 199 -13.61 11.03 -25.37
N SER A 200 -14.88 10.94 -25.80
CA SER A 200 -15.48 11.92 -26.70
C SER A 200 -15.52 13.31 -26.05
N LEU A 201 -15.91 13.37 -24.77
CA LEU A 201 -15.92 14.63 -24.02
C LEU A 201 -14.50 15.21 -23.85
N PHE A 202 -13.52 14.35 -23.56
CA PHE A 202 -12.11 14.74 -23.54
C PHE A 202 -11.61 15.24 -24.91
N GLY A 203 -11.96 14.55 -25.99
CA GLY A 203 -11.62 14.98 -27.35
C GLY A 203 -12.20 16.35 -27.69
N ILE A 204 -13.44 16.63 -27.28
CA ILE A 204 -14.07 17.94 -27.46
C ILE A 204 -13.37 19.02 -26.64
N GLU A 205 -12.96 18.74 -25.39
CA GLU A 205 -12.18 19.69 -24.57
C GLU A 205 -10.86 20.05 -25.26
N VAL A 206 -10.11 19.04 -25.70
CA VAL A 206 -8.81 19.23 -26.39
C VAL A 206 -9.02 20.04 -27.67
N PHE A 207 -10.02 19.68 -28.48
CA PHE A 207 -10.34 20.37 -29.73
C PHE A 207 -10.77 21.83 -29.51
N SER A 208 -11.63 22.08 -28.52
CA SER A 208 -12.06 23.43 -28.14
C SER A 208 -10.88 24.30 -27.71
N SER A 209 -9.96 23.74 -26.90
CA SER A 209 -8.77 24.46 -26.44
C SER A 209 -7.72 24.68 -27.53
N LEU A 210 -7.78 23.96 -28.66
CA LEU A 210 -6.91 24.20 -29.83
C LEU A 210 -7.45 25.33 -30.71
N ILE A 211 -8.77 25.52 -30.77
CA ILE A 211 -9.42 26.49 -31.65
C ILE A 211 -9.63 27.84 -30.96
N ASN A 212 -10.09 27.84 -29.72
CA ASN A 212 -10.43 29.05 -28.98
C ASN A 212 -9.35 29.37 -27.94
N SER A 213 -8.77 30.57 -28.00
CA SER A 213 -7.80 31.04 -27.00
C SER A 213 -8.44 31.36 -25.63
N GLU A 214 -9.75 31.60 -25.56
CA GLU A 214 -10.47 31.87 -24.31
C GLU A 214 -10.89 30.57 -23.60
N ARG A 215 -9.91 29.89 -23.02
CA ARG A 215 -10.08 28.59 -22.32
C ARG A 215 -10.90 28.68 -21.02
N ARG A 216 -10.84 29.81 -20.31
CA ARG A 216 -11.41 29.96 -18.96
C ARG A 216 -12.94 29.81 -18.94
N ASP A 217 -13.60 30.21 -20.01
CA ASP A 217 -15.06 30.22 -20.09
C ASP A 217 -15.66 28.85 -20.42
N TYR A 218 -14.87 27.88 -20.88
CA TYR A 218 -15.38 26.53 -21.18
C TYR A 218 -14.88 25.46 -20.20
N ALA A 219 -13.77 25.71 -19.50
CA ALA A 219 -13.19 24.74 -18.57
C ALA A 219 -14.13 24.34 -17.42
N HIS A 220 -14.96 25.27 -16.93
CA HIS A 220 -15.92 24.98 -15.86
C HIS A 220 -17.03 24.01 -16.33
N ILE A 221 -17.42 24.07 -17.61
CA ILE A 221 -18.44 23.18 -18.19
C ILE A 221 -17.89 21.74 -18.25
N PHE A 222 -16.69 21.55 -18.79
CA PHE A 222 -16.06 20.23 -18.88
C PHE A 222 -15.78 19.63 -17.50
N ASN A 223 -15.25 20.42 -16.55
CA ASN A 223 -15.06 19.99 -15.17
C ASN A 223 -16.38 19.55 -14.51
N GLY A 224 -17.47 20.28 -14.77
CA GLY A 224 -18.81 19.90 -14.32
C GLY A 224 -19.28 18.57 -14.90
N CYS A 225 -19.11 18.37 -16.21
CA CYS A 225 -19.44 17.08 -16.85
C CYS A 225 -18.62 15.91 -16.29
N TYR A 226 -17.32 16.11 -16.06
CA TYR A 226 -16.48 15.09 -15.42
C TYR A 226 -16.90 14.81 -13.98
N ALA A 227 -17.30 15.83 -13.21
CA ALA A 227 -17.82 15.65 -11.86
C ALA A 227 -19.09 14.77 -11.86
N VAL A 228 -20.02 15.00 -12.80
CA VAL A 228 -21.24 14.20 -12.93
C VAL A 228 -20.94 12.76 -13.34
N LEU A 229 -20.06 12.56 -14.33
CA LEU A 229 -19.65 11.21 -14.75
C LEU A 229 -18.95 10.45 -13.63
N LEU A 230 -18.06 11.11 -12.90
CA LEU A 230 -17.38 10.53 -11.75
C LEU A 230 -18.37 10.21 -10.63
N LEU A 231 -19.36 11.06 -10.37
CA LEU A 231 -20.43 10.80 -9.40
C LEU A 231 -21.22 9.54 -9.76
N ILE A 232 -21.57 9.35 -11.05
CA ILE A 232 -22.23 8.14 -11.53
C ILE A 232 -21.36 6.91 -11.23
N VAL A 233 -20.06 6.96 -11.54
CA VAL A 233 -19.13 5.87 -11.25
C VAL A 233 -19.04 5.58 -9.74
N VAL A 234 -19.00 6.61 -8.90
CA VAL A 234 -19.00 6.47 -7.44
C VAL A 234 -20.28 5.80 -6.93
N ILE A 235 -21.44 6.17 -7.46
CA ILE A 235 -22.73 5.56 -7.07
C ILE A 235 -22.70 4.06 -7.36
N PHE A 236 -22.29 3.65 -8.58
CA PHE A 236 -22.20 2.23 -8.90
C PHE A 236 -21.09 1.52 -8.10
N PHE A 237 -19.96 2.18 -7.87
CA PHE A 237 -18.89 1.65 -7.02
C PHE A 237 -19.38 1.39 -5.59
N LEU A 238 -20.20 2.28 -5.02
CA LEU A 238 -20.82 2.09 -3.71
C LEU A 238 -21.87 0.98 -3.72
N ILE A 239 -22.76 0.94 -4.72
CA ILE A 239 -23.79 -0.11 -4.83
C ILE A 239 -23.12 -1.48 -4.86
N TYR A 240 -22.22 -1.71 -5.83
CA TYR A 240 -21.54 -2.99 -5.95
C TYR A 240 -20.55 -3.24 -4.81
N GLY A 241 -19.92 -2.21 -4.28
CA GLY A 241 -19.00 -2.35 -3.16
C GLY A 241 -19.69 -2.77 -1.86
N VAL A 242 -20.89 -2.24 -1.60
CA VAL A 242 -21.77 -2.69 -0.51
C VAL A 242 -22.26 -4.11 -0.76
N GLU A 243 -22.58 -4.49 -2.01
CA GLU A 243 -22.90 -5.88 -2.33
C GLU A 243 -21.72 -6.82 -2.05
N VAL A 244 -20.50 -6.48 -2.45
CA VAL A 244 -19.29 -7.23 -2.08
C VAL A 244 -19.21 -7.34 -0.56
N PHE A 245 -19.43 -6.24 0.17
CA PHE A 245 -19.34 -6.20 1.63
C PHE A 245 -20.37 -7.10 2.34
N PHE A 246 -21.63 -7.10 1.91
CA PHE A 246 -22.73 -7.82 2.59
C PHE A 246 -23.05 -9.19 1.99
N LYS A 247 -23.06 -9.36 0.66
CA LYS A 247 -23.35 -10.67 0.05
C LYS A 247 -22.25 -11.69 0.33
N LEU A 248 -21.00 -11.27 0.55
CA LEU A 248 -19.97 -12.20 1.06
C LEU A 248 -20.28 -12.70 2.47
N ARG A 249 -21.07 -11.98 3.28
CA ARG A 249 -21.47 -12.40 4.63
C ARG A 249 -22.70 -13.30 4.62
N GLY A 250 -23.62 -13.10 3.67
CA GLY A 250 -24.89 -13.83 3.59
C GLY A 250 -24.96 -14.96 2.54
N GLY A 251 -24.19 -14.87 1.45
CA GLY A 251 -24.31 -15.74 0.28
C GLY A 251 -23.57 -17.08 0.35
N PHE A 252 -22.77 -17.32 1.38
CA PHE A 252 -21.97 -18.55 1.53
C PHE A 252 -22.20 -19.31 2.84
N VAL A 253 -23.23 -18.92 3.61
CA VAL A 253 -23.79 -19.80 4.66
C VAL A 253 -24.52 -21.00 4.03
N TYR A 254 -24.83 -20.92 2.73
CA TYR A 254 -25.32 -22.04 1.93
C TYR A 254 -24.21 -22.53 0.99
N ASP A 255 -23.71 -23.74 1.24
CA ASP A 255 -22.93 -24.45 0.24
C ASP A 255 -23.83 -24.84 -0.95
N GLN A 256 -23.23 -25.15 -2.10
CA GLN A 256 -23.89 -25.55 -3.37
C GLN A 256 -24.73 -26.84 -3.25
N THR A 257 -24.79 -27.43 -2.05
CA THR A 257 -25.55 -28.61 -1.63
C THR A 257 -26.68 -28.29 -0.64
N GLY A 258 -26.94 -27.02 -0.30
CA GLY A 258 -28.02 -26.62 0.60
C GLY A 258 -27.78 -26.90 2.09
N LYS A 259 -26.55 -27.29 2.49
CA LYS A 259 -26.17 -27.48 3.89
C LYS A 259 -25.74 -26.15 4.52
N ILE A 260 -26.29 -25.86 5.69
CA ILE A 260 -25.87 -24.76 6.58
C ILE A 260 -24.54 -25.19 7.23
N LEU A 261 -23.42 -24.57 6.85
CA LEU A 261 -22.18 -24.75 7.58
C LEU A 261 -22.29 -24.03 8.93
N GLY A 262 -22.04 -24.77 10.02
CA GLY A 262 -21.99 -24.19 11.36
C GLY A 262 -20.85 -23.18 11.50
N PRO A 263 -20.91 -22.27 12.50
CA PRO A 263 -19.94 -21.20 12.71
C PRO A 263 -18.48 -21.66 12.96
N SER A 264 -18.22 -22.97 13.03
CA SER A 264 -16.89 -23.54 13.32
C SER A 264 -16.09 -23.96 12.08
N GLU A 265 -16.67 -23.98 10.87
CA GLU A 265 -15.97 -24.47 9.65
C GLU A 265 -15.56 -23.37 8.66
N ALA A 266 -16.05 -22.13 8.85
CA ALA A 266 -15.62 -20.98 8.06
C ALA A 266 -14.39 -20.32 8.72
N ILE A 267 -13.19 -20.84 8.45
CA ILE A 267 -11.94 -20.17 8.83
C ILE A 267 -11.76 -18.94 7.91
N VAL A 268 -12.36 -17.81 8.32
CA VAL A 268 -12.27 -16.55 7.59
C VAL A 268 -10.90 -15.93 7.86
N ASN A 269 -10.14 -15.64 6.80
CA ASN A 269 -8.87 -14.94 6.93
C ASN A 269 -9.13 -13.47 7.31
N ALA A 270 -9.13 -13.18 8.61
CA ALA A 270 -9.47 -11.86 9.17
C ALA A 270 -8.60 -10.72 8.63
N SER A 271 -7.34 -11.00 8.27
CA SER A 271 -6.42 -10.03 7.69
C SER A 271 -6.88 -9.56 6.30
N GLN A 272 -7.18 -10.49 5.39
CA GLN A 272 -7.66 -10.15 4.05
C GLN A 272 -9.03 -9.45 4.08
N LEU A 273 -9.89 -9.84 5.03
CA LEU A 273 -11.17 -9.19 5.23
C LEU A 273 -11.02 -7.73 5.70
N HIS A 274 -10.09 -7.45 6.61
CA HIS A 274 -9.85 -6.08 7.04
C HIS A 274 -9.24 -5.24 5.90
N GLN A 275 -8.30 -5.82 5.14
CA GLN A 275 -7.68 -5.16 4.00
C GLN A 275 -8.69 -4.79 2.91
N SER A 276 -9.62 -5.69 2.59
CA SER A 276 -10.67 -5.42 1.58
C SER A 276 -11.64 -4.32 2.02
N ARG A 277 -12.01 -4.28 3.31
CA ARG A 277 -12.87 -3.24 3.88
C ARG A 277 -12.21 -1.86 3.84
N LEU A 278 -10.96 -1.78 4.29
CA LEU A 278 -10.20 -0.53 4.27
C LEU A 278 -9.99 -0.05 2.84
N GLY A 279 -9.66 -0.97 1.92
CA GLY A 279 -9.52 -0.67 0.49
C GLY A 279 -10.80 -0.09 -0.11
N LEU A 280 -11.95 -0.72 0.14
CA LEU A 280 -13.21 -0.27 -0.46
C LEU A 280 -13.69 1.08 0.09
N LEU A 281 -13.62 1.26 1.42
CA LEU A 281 -14.02 2.50 2.08
C LEU A 281 -13.10 3.66 1.68
N SER A 282 -11.79 3.45 1.66
CA SER A 282 -10.82 4.50 1.31
C SER A 282 -11.03 5.01 -0.11
N GLN A 283 -11.22 4.13 -1.09
CA GLN A 283 -11.45 4.55 -2.48
C GLN A 283 -12.76 5.31 -2.64
N ALA A 284 -13.84 4.83 -2.02
CA ALA A 284 -15.13 5.50 -2.09
C ALA A 284 -15.04 6.93 -1.52
N ILE A 285 -14.42 7.09 -0.34
CA ILE A 285 -14.22 8.41 0.28
C ILE A 285 -13.38 9.31 -0.64
N MET A 286 -12.24 8.82 -1.15
CA MET A 286 -11.37 9.63 -2.00
C MET A 286 -12.07 10.05 -3.30
N LEU A 287 -12.84 9.18 -3.94
CA LEU A 287 -13.60 9.54 -5.14
C LEU A 287 -14.71 10.56 -4.85
N ILE A 288 -15.44 10.43 -3.72
CA ILE A 288 -16.43 11.43 -3.28
C ILE A 288 -15.75 12.79 -3.07
N VAL A 289 -14.58 12.79 -2.43
CA VAL A 289 -13.79 14.00 -2.20
C VAL A 289 -13.42 14.65 -3.54
N ILE A 290 -12.93 13.88 -4.54
CA ILE A 290 -12.65 14.40 -5.89
C ILE A 290 -13.90 14.98 -6.56
N VAL A 291 -15.05 14.31 -6.47
CA VAL A 291 -16.32 14.85 -7.02
C VAL A 291 -16.66 16.19 -6.36
N GLY A 292 -16.56 16.27 -5.03
CA GLY A 292 -16.78 17.49 -4.28
C GLY A 292 -15.85 18.63 -4.72
N PHE A 293 -14.57 18.33 -4.93
CA PHE A 293 -13.58 19.27 -5.43
C PHE A 293 -13.88 19.73 -6.85
N LEU A 294 -14.16 18.83 -7.79
CA LEU A 294 -14.50 19.19 -9.17
C LEU A 294 -15.77 20.06 -9.22
N THR A 295 -16.77 19.76 -8.37
CA THR A 295 -18.00 20.56 -8.25
C THR A 295 -17.74 21.91 -7.59
N SER A 296 -16.81 21.99 -6.65
CA SER A 296 -16.47 23.24 -5.98
C SER A 296 -15.57 24.15 -6.84
N GLU A 297 -14.81 23.59 -7.78
CA GLU A 297 -14.12 24.33 -8.84
C GLU A 297 -15.11 24.98 -9.82
N THR A 298 -16.21 24.32 -10.18
CA THR A 298 -17.25 24.93 -11.03
C THR A 298 -18.01 26.06 -10.33
N LEU A 299 -18.14 25.99 -9.00
CA LEU A 299 -18.71 27.05 -8.16
C LEU A 299 -17.68 28.10 -7.73
N GLY A 300 -16.45 28.05 -8.28
CA GLY A 300 -15.29 28.84 -7.86
C GLY A 300 -15.56 30.35 -7.75
N ASP A 301 -16.28 30.91 -8.72
CA ASP A 301 -16.57 32.35 -8.78
C ASP A 301 -17.41 32.84 -7.59
N LEU A 302 -18.19 31.95 -6.96
CA LEU A 302 -19.08 32.29 -5.85
C LEU A 302 -18.37 32.35 -4.49
N TRP A 303 -17.28 31.59 -4.32
CA TRP A 303 -16.63 31.38 -3.02
C TRP A 303 -15.14 31.76 -2.98
N LYS A 304 -14.39 31.61 -4.08
CA LYS A 304 -12.92 31.88 -4.08
C LYS A 304 -12.57 33.34 -3.78
N GLY A 305 -13.47 34.28 -4.10
CA GLY A 305 -13.32 35.70 -3.75
C GLY A 305 -13.72 36.05 -2.31
N LYS A 306 -14.41 35.14 -1.59
CA LYS A 306 -14.90 35.38 -0.22
C LYS A 306 -14.05 34.70 0.85
N VAL A 307 -13.19 33.77 0.46
CA VAL A 307 -12.41 32.93 1.37
C VAL A 307 -10.93 33.34 1.35
N PRO A 308 -10.29 33.50 2.52
CA PRO A 308 -8.88 33.90 2.59
C PRO A 308 -7.94 32.86 1.94
N VAL A 309 -6.81 33.34 1.41
CA VAL A 309 -5.80 32.51 0.73
C VAL A 309 -5.32 31.30 1.55
N HIS A 310 -5.19 31.41 2.88
CA HIS A 310 -4.79 30.27 3.71
C HIS A 310 -5.75 29.07 3.59
N SER A 311 -7.06 29.32 3.62
CA SER A 311 -8.07 28.27 3.47
C SER A 311 -8.10 27.72 2.05
N ARG A 312 -7.84 28.56 1.03
CA ARG A 312 -7.69 28.13 -0.36
C ARG A 312 -6.45 27.24 -0.57
N ASN A 313 -5.34 27.54 0.09
CA ASN A 313 -4.13 26.72 0.05
C ASN A 313 -4.38 25.34 0.67
N TRP A 314 -5.07 25.29 1.81
CA TRP A 314 -5.48 24.02 2.42
C TRP A 314 -6.38 23.20 1.50
N TYR A 315 -7.33 23.87 0.84
CA TYR A 315 -8.21 23.24 -0.15
C TYR A 315 -7.41 22.62 -1.32
N ASP A 316 -6.45 23.35 -1.90
CA ASP A 316 -5.60 22.81 -2.97
C ASP A 316 -4.75 21.62 -2.47
N ILE A 317 -4.16 21.68 -1.28
CA ILE A 317 -3.39 20.55 -0.71
C ILE A 317 -4.26 19.30 -0.54
N ILE A 318 -5.42 19.42 0.10
CA ILE A 318 -6.33 18.28 0.34
C ILE A 318 -6.76 17.67 -0.99
N PHE A 319 -7.05 18.51 -1.99
CA PHE A 319 -7.37 18.06 -3.33
C PHE A 319 -6.23 17.23 -3.94
N ARG A 320 -4.98 17.70 -3.86
CA ARG A 320 -3.82 16.97 -4.39
C ARG A 320 -3.56 15.66 -3.64
N ILE A 321 -3.78 15.63 -2.33
CA ILE A 321 -3.66 14.41 -1.54
C ILE A 321 -4.71 13.39 -1.97
N ALA A 322 -5.97 13.81 -2.13
CA ALA A 322 -7.02 12.93 -2.64
C ALA A 322 -6.70 12.45 -4.06
N GLU A 323 -6.18 13.34 -4.91
CA GLU A 323 -5.82 13.05 -6.29
C GLU A 323 -4.76 11.95 -6.36
N ILE A 324 -3.67 12.11 -5.61
CA ILE A 324 -2.61 11.10 -5.44
C ILE A 324 -3.18 9.80 -4.85
N GLY A 325 -4.04 9.90 -3.84
CA GLY A 325 -4.64 8.76 -3.15
C GLY A 325 -5.44 7.85 -4.07
N VAL A 326 -6.25 8.42 -4.98
CA VAL A 326 -7.04 7.65 -5.95
C VAL A 326 -6.12 6.86 -6.91
N ALA A 327 -5.01 7.45 -7.35
CA ALA A 327 -4.05 6.74 -8.21
C ALA A 327 -3.26 5.67 -7.43
N LEU A 328 -2.82 5.98 -6.21
CA LEU A 328 -2.06 5.08 -5.33
C LEU A 328 -2.89 3.87 -4.88
N TRP A 329 -4.21 3.99 -4.81
CA TRP A 329 -5.09 2.92 -4.39
C TRP A 329 -4.94 1.64 -5.25
N PHE A 330 -4.81 1.78 -6.57
CA PHE A 330 -4.70 0.64 -7.49
C PHE A 330 -3.45 -0.23 -7.23
N PRO A 331 -2.21 0.30 -7.24
CA PRO A 331 -1.02 -0.50 -6.96
C PRO A 331 -1.00 -1.07 -5.53
N CYS A 332 -1.65 -0.41 -4.58
CA CYS A 332 -1.82 -0.92 -3.21
C CYS A 332 -2.79 -2.11 -3.14
N CYS A 333 -3.96 -2.01 -3.78
CA CYS A 333 -4.96 -3.10 -3.78
C CYS A 333 -4.55 -4.28 -4.66
N LEU A 334 -3.72 -4.05 -5.68
CA LEU A 334 -3.23 -5.06 -6.60
C LEU A 334 -1.84 -5.62 -6.24
N TRP A 335 -1.30 -5.29 -5.06
CA TRP A 335 0.09 -5.56 -4.64
C TRP A 335 0.63 -6.96 -4.97
N ASN A 336 -0.20 -8.00 -4.89
CA ASN A 336 0.18 -9.36 -5.28
C ASN A 336 0.14 -9.56 -6.80
N SER A 337 1.15 -9.01 -7.50
CA SER A 337 1.30 -9.08 -8.96
C SER A 337 1.62 -10.48 -9.50
N MET A 338 2.16 -11.39 -8.67
CA MET A 338 2.53 -12.75 -9.07
C MET A 338 1.36 -13.73 -9.12
N ALA A 339 0.26 -13.43 -8.42
CA ALA A 339 -0.89 -14.33 -8.27
C ALA A 339 -2.22 -13.54 -8.36
N PRO A 340 -2.68 -13.17 -9.58
CA PRO A 340 -3.95 -12.46 -9.79
C PRO A 340 -5.13 -13.11 -9.07
N GLU A 341 -5.14 -14.45 -9.06
CA GLU A 341 -6.19 -15.24 -8.43
C GLU A 341 -6.31 -15.03 -6.92
N GLN A 342 -5.28 -14.50 -6.23
CA GLN A 342 -5.27 -14.22 -4.79
C GLN A 342 -5.78 -12.82 -4.44
N LEU A 343 -6.03 -11.96 -5.43
CA LEU A 343 -6.46 -10.58 -5.19
C LEU A 343 -7.97 -10.51 -4.92
N TRP A 344 -8.35 -10.07 -3.72
CA TRP A 344 -9.76 -9.95 -3.30
C TRP A 344 -10.59 -9.07 -4.24
N ILE A 345 -9.97 -8.05 -4.84
CA ILE A 345 -10.64 -7.10 -5.73
C ILE A 345 -11.05 -7.76 -7.05
N LEU A 346 -10.22 -8.66 -7.58
CA LEU A 346 -10.48 -9.40 -8.83
C LEU A 346 -11.22 -10.73 -8.56
N ASN A 347 -11.11 -11.27 -7.34
CA ASN A 347 -11.73 -12.52 -6.93
C ASN A 347 -12.30 -12.41 -5.50
N PRO A 348 -13.52 -11.85 -5.34
CA PRO A 348 -14.11 -11.66 -4.02
C PRO A 348 -14.46 -12.98 -3.30
N ARG A 349 -14.53 -14.12 -4.01
CA ARG A 349 -14.83 -15.44 -3.40
C ARG A 349 -13.70 -15.96 -2.50
N LYS A 350 -12.46 -15.52 -2.69
CA LYS A 350 -11.33 -15.92 -1.83
C LYS A 350 -11.37 -15.33 -0.43
N LEU A 351 -12.20 -14.32 -0.18
CA LEU A 351 -12.47 -13.85 1.18
C LEU A 351 -13.11 -14.93 2.06
N LEU A 352 -13.57 -16.05 1.47
CA LEU A 352 -14.31 -17.12 2.14
C LEU A 352 -13.71 -18.53 1.97
N SER A 353 -12.70 -18.75 1.10
CA SER A 353 -12.26 -20.11 0.77
C SER A 353 -11.13 -20.66 1.66
N ARG A 354 -11.52 -21.51 2.61
CA ARG A 354 -11.17 -22.95 2.70
C ARG A 354 -9.76 -23.35 2.22
N GLN A 355 -8.87 -23.68 3.17
CA GLN A 355 -7.76 -24.61 2.91
C GLN A 355 -8.37 -26.02 2.79
N ILE A 356 -8.61 -26.50 1.57
CA ILE A 356 -8.59 -27.94 1.32
C ILE A 356 -7.23 -28.20 0.71
N ASP A 357 -6.31 -28.76 1.50
CA ASP A 357 -5.17 -29.43 0.94
C ASP A 357 -5.65 -30.73 0.25
N PRO A 358 -5.24 -31.03 -0.99
CA PRO A 358 -5.58 -32.27 -1.69
C PRO A 358 -4.76 -33.46 -1.19
N SER A 359 -4.64 -33.64 0.13
CA SER A 359 -3.86 -34.74 0.72
C SER A 359 -4.47 -35.26 2.02
N ILE A 360 -5.77 -35.57 2.00
CA ILE A 360 -6.37 -36.49 2.97
C ILE A 360 -6.80 -37.73 2.17
N PRO A 361 -6.03 -38.83 2.20
CA PRO A 361 -6.57 -40.13 1.86
C PRO A 361 -7.64 -40.44 2.91
N THR A 362 -8.87 -40.64 2.45
CA THR A 362 -9.95 -41.21 3.25
C THR A 362 -9.49 -42.56 3.78
N LEU A 363 -9.46 -42.67 5.11
CA LEU A 363 -9.23 -43.91 5.83
C LEU A 363 -10.44 -44.82 5.63
N ASP A 364 -10.28 -45.85 4.80
CA ASP A 364 -11.16 -47.01 4.80
C ASP A 364 -10.74 -47.93 5.95
N ALA A 365 -11.72 -48.30 6.77
CA ALA A 365 -11.61 -49.33 7.78
C ALA A 365 -11.82 -50.71 7.12
N ASP A 366 -10.87 -51.64 7.26
CA ASP A 366 -11.12 -52.97 7.85
C ASP A 366 -9.90 -53.92 7.82
N SER A 367 -9.79 -54.68 8.91
CA SER A 367 -9.28 -56.06 9.06
C SER A 367 -7.78 -56.41 9.29
N ASN A 368 -7.53 -56.84 10.54
CA ASN A 368 -6.88 -58.09 11.01
C ASN A 368 -5.36 -58.41 10.92
N LYS A 369 -4.77 -58.52 12.12
CA LYS A 369 -3.93 -59.59 12.74
C LYS A 369 -2.57 -60.06 12.17
N LEU A 370 -1.53 -59.75 12.98
CA LEU A 370 -0.49 -60.62 13.62
C LEU A 370 0.51 -61.44 12.77
N SER A 371 1.83 -61.20 12.94
CA SER A 371 2.83 -62.13 13.58
C SER A 371 4.26 -61.53 13.57
N PRO A 372 5.16 -61.88 14.53
CA PRO A 372 6.49 -61.28 14.73
C PRO A 372 7.65 -62.17 14.22
N GLU A 373 8.88 -61.67 14.44
CA GLU A 373 10.20 -62.32 14.28
C GLU A 373 10.77 -62.20 12.84
N GLU A 374 12.02 -61.82 12.59
CA GLU A 374 13.30 -61.98 13.29
C GLU A 374 14.29 -60.85 12.89
N GLY A 375 15.37 -60.67 13.67
CA GLY A 375 16.59 -60.05 13.13
C GLY A 375 17.28 -59.00 13.99
N GLN A 376 17.64 -59.34 15.24
CA GLN A 376 18.67 -58.61 15.98
C GLN A 376 20.02 -58.75 15.27
N THR A 377 20.65 -57.64 14.89
CA THR A 377 22.11 -57.43 14.95
C THR A 377 22.39 -56.00 14.50
N PHE A 378 22.78 -55.12 15.44
CA PHE A 378 23.77 -54.02 15.31
C PHE A 378 23.61 -53.11 16.52
N LEU A 379 24.29 -53.46 17.60
CA LEU A 379 24.45 -52.57 18.74
C LEU A 379 25.54 -51.54 18.41
N SER A 380 25.17 -50.27 18.55
CA SER A 380 26.03 -49.15 18.93
C SER A 380 26.57 -48.22 17.83
N LYS A 381 25.68 -47.35 17.33
CA LYS A 381 25.83 -45.87 17.33
C LYS A 381 24.44 -45.28 17.11
N LYS A 382 23.92 -44.51 18.07
CA LYS A 382 22.66 -43.77 17.87
C LYS A 382 23.03 -42.51 17.09
N ASP A 383 22.59 -42.43 15.84
CA ASP A 383 22.81 -41.25 14.99
C ASP A 383 21.62 -40.29 15.12
N CYS A 384 21.86 -38.99 14.93
CA CYS A 384 20.79 -38.01 14.97
C CYS A 384 19.88 -38.18 13.75
N TRP A 385 18.57 -38.45 13.95
CA TRP A 385 17.65 -38.69 12.83
C TRP A 385 17.44 -37.48 11.88
N ILE A 386 17.90 -36.29 12.25
CA ILE A 386 17.80 -35.06 11.43
C ILE A 386 19.06 -34.86 10.58
N CYS A 387 20.25 -35.00 11.16
CA CYS A 387 21.50 -34.68 10.46
C CYS A 387 22.38 -35.90 10.15
N TYR A 388 22.03 -37.08 10.65
CA TYR A 388 22.73 -38.36 10.44
C TYR A 388 24.25 -38.29 10.69
N ASP A 389 24.66 -37.40 11.59
CA ASP A 389 26.06 -37.11 11.90
C ASP A 389 26.33 -37.53 13.35
N SER A 390 27.23 -38.50 13.56
CA SER A 390 27.58 -39.03 14.88
C SER A 390 28.79 -38.34 15.50
N ASP A 391 29.52 -37.50 14.75
CA ASP A 391 30.83 -36.97 15.14
C ASP A 391 30.76 -35.53 15.68
N LYS A 392 29.56 -34.97 15.83
CA LYS A 392 29.35 -33.68 16.49
C LYS A 392 29.59 -33.79 18.00
N PRO A 393 30.22 -32.77 18.63
CA PRO A 393 30.47 -32.75 20.07
C PRO A 393 29.22 -32.54 20.93
N GLU A 394 28.03 -32.38 20.32
CA GLU A 394 26.77 -32.15 21.02
C GLU A 394 26.13 -33.49 21.43
N PRO A 395 25.65 -33.65 22.69
CA PRO A 395 25.03 -34.89 23.13
C PRO A 395 23.68 -35.13 22.43
N LEU A 396 23.41 -36.39 22.08
CA LEU A 396 22.09 -36.81 21.59
C LEU A 396 21.09 -36.86 22.74
N ILE A 397 19.92 -36.26 22.53
CA ILE A 397 18.77 -36.27 23.44
C ILE A 397 17.66 -37.19 22.91
N GLN A 398 16.84 -37.69 23.84
CA GLN A 398 15.61 -38.44 23.54
C GLN A 398 14.39 -37.65 24.04
N PRO A 399 13.81 -36.77 23.21
CA PRO A 399 12.76 -35.82 23.61
C PRO A 399 11.35 -36.44 23.63
N CYS A 400 11.19 -37.67 23.14
CA CYS A 400 9.91 -38.36 23.03
C CYS A 400 10.03 -39.86 23.33
N ARG A 401 8.87 -40.54 23.43
CA ARG A 401 8.79 -41.97 23.72
C ARG A 401 8.93 -42.87 22.49
N CYS A 402 9.43 -42.33 21.38
CA CYS A 402 9.74 -43.14 20.20
C CYS A 402 10.92 -44.08 20.49
N THR A 403 10.90 -45.26 19.88
CA THR A 403 11.95 -46.28 19.98
C THR A 403 12.65 -46.44 18.62
N GLY A 404 13.89 -46.92 18.62
CA GLY A 404 14.71 -47.07 17.40
C GLY A 404 15.39 -45.76 16.94
N ASP A 405 15.71 -45.66 15.65
CA ASP A 405 16.55 -44.59 15.10
C ASP A 405 15.88 -43.20 15.15
N VAL A 406 14.54 -43.16 15.17
CA VAL A 406 13.76 -41.90 15.21
C VAL A 406 13.72 -41.28 16.63
N SER A 407 14.32 -41.95 17.61
CA SER A 407 14.31 -41.51 19.02
C SER A 407 15.42 -40.51 19.37
N SER A 408 16.52 -40.49 18.61
CA SER A 408 17.77 -39.83 19.01
C SER A 408 18.07 -38.60 18.14
N VAL A 409 18.23 -37.43 18.77
CA VAL A 409 18.40 -36.16 18.04
C VAL A 409 19.32 -35.20 18.80
N HIS A 410 20.08 -34.35 18.12
CA HIS A 410 20.79 -33.26 18.79
C HIS A 410 19.80 -32.18 19.27
N HIS A 411 20.13 -31.53 20.39
CA HIS A 411 19.31 -30.45 20.96
C HIS A 411 19.07 -29.32 19.94
N GLU A 412 20.13 -28.87 19.26
CA GLU A 412 20.06 -27.78 18.29
C GLU A 412 19.33 -28.18 16.98
N CYS A 413 19.47 -29.45 16.56
CA CYS A 413 18.77 -29.98 15.39
C CYS A 413 17.25 -30.02 15.61
N LEU A 414 16.81 -30.50 16.77
CA LEU A 414 15.38 -30.55 17.13
C LEU A 414 14.79 -29.14 17.28
N LYS A 415 15.52 -28.24 17.95
CA LYS A 415 15.16 -26.84 18.16
C LYS A 415 14.95 -26.11 16.83
N ARG A 416 15.88 -26.26 15.88
CA ARG A 416 15.78 -25.70 14.53
C ARG A 416 14.58 -26.27 13.77
N TRP A 417 14.39 -27.59 13.82
CA TRP A 417 13.27 -28.28 13.15
C TRP A 417 11.90 -27.85 13.69
N LEU A 418 11.77 -27.64 15.00
CA LEU A 418 10.54 -27.14 15.63
C LEU A 418 10.25 -25.69 15.20
N VAL A 419 11.25 -24.81 15.14
CA VAL A 419 11.04 -23.42 14.70
C VAL A 419 10.65 -23.35 13.23
N GLU A 420 11.30 -24.13 12.37
CA GLU A 420 10.98 -24.16 10.94
C GLU A 420 9.57 -24.73 10.70
N SER A 421 9.17 -25.74 11.49
CA SER A 421 7.81 -26.32 11.45
C SER A 421 6.73 -25.37 12.01
N CYS A 422 7.03 -24.56 13.01
CA CYS A 422 6.12 -23.54 13.54
C CYS A 422 6.00 -22.29 12.65
N GLY A 423 7.00 -21.99 11.82
CA GLY A 423 6.98 -20.83 10.91
C GLY A 423 6.05 -20.98 9.71
N SER A 424 5.69 -22.22 9.34
CA SER A 424 4.83 -22.52 8.19
C SER A 424 3.37 -22.77 8.58
N ASN A 425 3.09 -23.17 9.82
CA ASN A 425 1.75 -23.47 10.31
C ASN A 425 1.60 -22.92 11.73
N ASN A 426 0.66 -21.99 11.92
CA ASN A 426 0.47 -21.24 13.17
C ASN A 426 0.00 -22.05 14.39
N ASP A 427 -0.10 -23.39 14.29
CA ASP A 427 -0.37 -24.28 15.43
C ASP A 427 0.20 -25.69 15.20
N ALA A 428 1.43 -25.79 14.67
CA ALA A 428 2.16 -27.06 14.70
C ALA A 428 2.46 -27.42 16.17
N GLN A 429 1.60 -28.28 16.70
CA GLN A 429 1.61 -28.83 18.06
C GLN A 429 3.05 -29.12 18.48
N LEU A 430 3.48 -28.59 19.63
CA LEU A 430 4.77 -28.84 20.28
C LEU A 430 4.83 -30.29 20.76
N ALA A 431 4.60 -31.25 19.87
CA ALA A 431 4.49 -32.66 20.14
C ALA A 431 5.16 -33.45 19.03
N CYS A 432 5.59 -34.65 19.35
CA CYS A 432 6.18 -35.55 18.37
C CYS A 432 5.16 -35.92 17.28
N LYS A 433 5.51 -35.80 16.00
CA LYS A 433 4.62 -36.17 14.87
C LYS A 433 4.34 -37.68 14.80
N VAL A 434 5.19 -38.50 15.42
CA VAL A 434 5.09 -39.98 15.36
C VAL A 434 4.29 -40.51 16.54
N CYS A 435 4.67 -40.12 17.77
CA CYS A 435 4.04 -40.65 18.99
C CYS A 435 3.09 -39.66 19.69
N SER A 436 2.87 -38.47 19.11
CA SER A 436 2.01 -37.40 19.66
C SER A 436 2.33 -36.98 21.10
N HIS A 437 3.54 -37.29 21.60
CA HIS A 437 3.95 -36.93 22.96
C HIS A 437 4.30 -35.43 22.99
N PRO A 438 3.70 -34.63 23.88
CA PRO A 438 4.03 -33.21 24.01
C PRO A 438 5.48 -33.05 24.48
N TYR A 439 6.21 -32.16 23.83
CA TYR A 439 7.54 -31.73 24.25
C TYR A 439 7.38 -30.70 25.37
N GLU A 440 8.03 -30.94 26.52
CA GLU A 440 8.11 -29.95 27.59
C GLU A 440 9.18 -28.90 27.26
N ILE A 441 8.73 -27.65 27.14
CA ILE A 441 9.57 -26.53 26.70
C ILE A 441 9.58 -25.48 27.79
N GLU A 442 10.76 -25.18 28.32
CA GLU A 442 10.96 -23.99 29.12
C GLU A 442 11.21 -22.80 28.19
N LYS A 443 10.19 -21.96 28.02
CA LYS A 443 10.36 -20.66 27.38
C LYS A 443 11.08 -19.75 28.38
N SER A 444 12.40 -19.65 28.26
CA SER A 444 13.16 -18.65 29.00
C SER A 444 12.68 -17.25 28.61
N LYS A 445 12.16 -16.49 29.58
CA LYS A 445 11.66 -15.12 29.36
C LYS A 445 12.76 -14.12 28.99
N LYS A 446 14.04 -14.52 29.14
CA LYS A 446 15.20 -13.78 28.69
C LYS A 446 15.46 -14.07 27.20
N LEU A 447 15.12 -13.10 26.36
CA LEU A 447 15.64 -13.02 25.00
C LEU A 447 17.14 -12.71 25.12
N GLU A 448 18.00 -13.70 24.87
CA GLU A 448 19.45 -13.48 24.79
C GLU A 448 19.80 -12.82 23.44
N TRP A 449 19.63 -11.50 23.39
CA TRP A 449 19.89 -10.68 22.19
C TRP A 449 21.31 -10.82 21.65
N ASP A 450 22.26 -11.17 22.51
CA ASP A 450 23.69 -11.33 22.20
C ASP A 450 23.94 -12.44 21.16
N LYS A 451 23.06 -13.45 21.08
CA LYS A 451 23.15 -14.54 20.10
C LYS A 451 22.38 -14.26 18.80
N GLY A 452 21.43 -13.33 18.82
CA GLY A 452 20.58 -12.99 17.67
C GLY A 452 21.22 -12.00 16.70
N PHE A 453 21.99 -11.04 17.22
CA PHE A 453 22.66 -10.00 16.43
C PHE A 453 24.15 -10.32 16.22
N THR A 454 24.45 -11.23 15.30
CA THR A 454 25.83 -11.48 14.86
C THR A 454 26.47 -10.20 14.30
N ILE A 455 27.78 -10.03 14.46
CA ILE A 455 28.59 -8.91 13.92
C ILE A 455 28.28 -8.67 12.43
N GLN A 456 28.09 -9.74 11.64
CA GLN A 456 27.69 -9.64 10.23
C GLN A 456 26.35 -8.94 10.01
N HIS A 457 25.35 -9.15 10.87
CA HIS A 457 24.05 -8.47 10.78
C HIS A 457 24.16 -7.00 11.17
N TRP A 458 24.96 -6.70 12.20
CA TRP A 458 25.23 -5.33 12.62
C TRP A 458 25.94 -4.53 11.53
N MET A 459 26.97 -5.11 10.89
CA MET A 459 27.66 -4.51 9.75
C MET A 459 26.72 -4.25 8.58
N LYS A 460 25.85 -5.21 8.22
CA LYS A 460 24.82 -5.02 7.18
C LYS A 460 23.85 -3.88 7.52
N THR A 461 23.40 -3.81 8.76
CA THR A 461 22.51 -2.74 9.25
C THR A 461 23.19 -1.37 9.17
N VAL A 462 24.44 -1.24 9.62
CA VAL A 462 25.20 0.02 9.56
C VAL A 462 25.42 0.45 8.11
N ILE A 463 25.77 -0.48 7.21
CA ILE A 463 25.94 -0.19 5.78
C ILE A 463 24.63 0.33 5.16
N LEU A 464 23.49 -0.28 5.47
CA LEU A 464 22.20 0.15 4.94
C LEU A 464 21.77 1.52 5.48
N ILE A 465 22.00 1.80 6.76
CA ILE A 465 21.68 3.10 7.36
C ILE A 465 22.59 4.19 6.78
N THR A 466 23.89 3.93 6.67
CA THR A 466 24.84 4.88 6.09
C THR A 466 24.51 5.17 4.63
N LEU A 467 24.16 4.16 3.83
CA LEU A 467 23.68 4.35 2.47
C LEU A 467 22.45 5.26 2.42
N MET A 468 21.46 5.03 3.29
CA MET A 468 20.24 5.86 3.36
C MET A 468 20.57 7.33 3.70
N CYS A 469 21.47 7.58 4.65
CA CYS A 469 21.91 8.92 5.02
C CYS A 469 22.69 9.61 3.89
N VAL A 470 23.63 8.90 3.25
CA VAL A 470 24.43 9.42 2.14
C VAL A 470 23.53 9.79 0.96
N THR A 471 22.58 8.93 0.60
CA THR A 471 21.62 9.22 -0.47
C THR A 471 20.81 10.48 -0.17
N GLY A 472 20.32 10.65 1.07
CA GLY A 472 19.61 11.87 1.48
C GLY A 472 20.48 13.13 1.37
N ALA A 473 21.73 13.07 1.83
CA ALA A 473 22.68 14.19 1.75
C ALA A 473 23.02 14.55 0.30
N THR A 474 23.27 13.54 -0.56
CA THR A 474 23.54 13.77 -1.99
C THR A 474 22.33 14.38 -2.71
N ALA A 475 21.13 13.92 -2.39
CA ALA A 475 19.90 14.46 -2.98
C ALA A 475 19.71 15.93 -2.59
N TRP A 476 19.90 16.26 -1.31
CA TRP A 476 19.84 17.65 -0.84
C TRP A 476 20.86 18.54 -1.54
N ALA A 477 22.12 18.09 -1.67
CA ALA A 477 23.16 18.85 -2.35
C ALA A 477 22.85 19.08 -3.84
N ILE A 478 22.38 18.06 -4.55
CA ILE A 478 22.03 18.15 -5.98
C ILE A 478 20.83 19.11 -6.19
N ILE A 479 19.83 19.07 -5.31
CA ILE A 479 18.67 19.99 -5.38
C ILE A 479 19.11 21.45 -5.24
N GLN A 480 20.12 21.72 -4.40
CA GLN A 480 20.67 23.07 -4.24
C GLN A 480 21.51 23.51 -5.44
N MET A 481 22.30 22.59 -6.02
CA MET A 481 23.19 22.93 -7.14
C MET A 481 22.47 23.11 -8.47
N TYR A 482 21.40 22.35 -8.73
CA TYR A 482 20.68 22.40 -9.99
C TYR A 482 19.32 23.07 -9.82
N VAL A 483 19.06 24.10 -10.62
CA VAL A 483 17.75 24.80 -10.67
C VAL A 483 16.77 24.08 -11.59
N ASP A 484 17.27 23.21 -12.48
CA ASP A 484 16.45 22.49 -13.45
C ASP A 484 15.43 21.56 -12.76
N PRO A 485 14.12 21.72 -13.05
CA PRO A 485 13.07 20.93 -12.40
C PRO A 485 13.17 19.43 -12.68
N LEU A 486 13.62 19.03 -13.88
CA LEU A 486 13.68 17.64 -14.28
C LEU A 486 14.79 16.91 -13.51
N VAL A 487 15.95 17.56 -13.36
CA VAL A 487 17.06 17.05 -12.53
C VAL A 487 16.63 16.89 -11.07
N ARG A 488 15.89 17.85 -10.51
CA ARG A 488 15.39 17.77 -9.12
C ARG A 488 14.43 16.60 -8.93
N VAL A 489 13.47 16.45 -9.82
CA VAL A 489 12.48 15.36 -9.74
C VAL A 489 13.15 14.00 -9.89
N LEU A 490 14.07 13.84 -10.84
CA LEU A 490 14.86 12.60 -10.97
C LEU A 490 15.66 12.30 -9.71
N THR A 491 16.29 13.32 -9.12
CA THR A 491 17.10 13.18 -7.91
C THR A 491 16.26 12.72 -6.71
N VAL A 492 15.12 13.37 -6.46
CA VAL A 492 14.23 12.98 -5.36
C VAL A 492 13.67 11.57 -5.63
N GLY A 493 13.26 11.27 -6.87
CA GLY A 493 12.75 9.96 -7.25
C GLY A 493 13.75 8.82 -7.01
N VAL A 494 15.01 9.00 -7.44
CA VAL A 494 16.10 8.03 -7.21
C VAL A 494 16.39 7.88 -5.72
N ALA A 495 16.42 8.99 -4.97
CA ALA A 495 16.69 8.95 -3.54
C ALA A 495 15.60 8.20 -2.76
N VAL A 496 14.32 8.41 -3.09
CA VAL A 496 13.19 7.69 -2.49
C VAL A 496 13.26 6.20 -2.81
N LEU A 497 13.61 5.83 -4.05
CA LEU A 497 13.73 4.43 -4.44
C LEU A 497 14.86 3.71 -3.69
N ILE A 498 16.03 4.32 -3.60
CA ILE A 498 17.15 3.77 -2.82
C ILE A 498 16.75 3.66 -1.34
N GLY A 499 16.10 4.68 -0.78
CA GLY A 499 15.59 4.65 0.59
C GLY A 499 14.61 3.50 0.82
N TYR A 500 13.65 3.28 -0.09
CA TYR A 500 12.72 2.16 -0.04
C TYR A 500 13.44 0.80 -0.04
N VAL A 501 14.40 0.60 -0.95
CA VAL A 501 15.18 -0.64 -1.01
C VAL A 501 15.96 -0.85 0.29
N CYS A 502 16.59 0.20 0.83
CA CYS A 502 17.30 0.14 2.11
C CYS A 502 16.38 -0.28 3.26
N VAL A 503 15.19 0.33 3.36
CA VAL A 503 14.19 -0.01 4.40
C VAL A 503 13.70 -1.46 4.26
N LYS A 504 13.45 -1.92 3.03
CA LYS A 504 13.00 -3.29 2.77
C LYS A 504 14.08 -4.31 3.15
N CYS A 505 15.33 -4.08 2.76
CA CYS A 505 16.48 -4.91 3.15
C CYS A 505 16.72 -4.87 4.66
N LEU A 506 16.54 -3.71 5.31
CA LEU A 506 16.63 -3.58 6.76
C LEU A 506 15.55 -4.43 7.44
N GLY A 507 14.31 -4.40 6.94
CA GLY A 507 13.19 -5.18 7.45
C GLY A 507 13.42 -6.70 7.35
N GLU A 508 13.89 -7.19 6.21
CA GLU A 508 14.24 -8.62 6.06
C GLU A 508 15.37 -9.02 7.03
N ASN A 509 16.40 -8.18 7.16
CA ASN A 509 17.53 -8.43 8.06
C ASN A 509 17.10 -8.47 9.54
N THR A 510 16.18 -7.57 9.96
CA THR A 510 15.68 -7.54 11.34
C THR A 510 14.73 -8.70 11.64
N VAL A 511 13.88 -9.12 10.68
CA VAL A 511 13.03 -10.31 10.85
C VAL A 511 13.87 -11.57 11.02
N VAL A 512 14.93 -11.74 10.21
CA VAL A 512 15.84 -12.89 10.34
C VAL A 512 16.56 -12.86 11.69
N ALA A 513 17.05 -11.70 12.14
CA ALA A 513 17.68 -11.56 13.45
C ALA A 513 16.71 -11.86 14.60
N TYR A 514 15.46 -11.39 14.50
CA TYR A 514 14.41 -11.66 15.47
C TYR A 514 14.05 -13.15 15.52
N GLN A 515 13.89 -13.80 14.37
CA GLN A 515 13.64 -15.23 14.30
C GLN A 515 14.78 -16.03 14.94
N ARG A 516 16.04 -15.65 14.70
CA ARG A 516 17.20 -16.29 15.33
C ARG A 516 17.25 -16.08 16.85
N ALA A 517 17.00 -14.86 17.33
CA ALA A 517 16.90 -14.57 18.76
C ALA A 517 15.77 -15.40 19.41
N LYS A 518 14.61 -15.48 18.73
CA LYS A 518 13.49 -16.31 19.17
C LYS A 518 13.87 -17.79 19.24
N VAL A 519 14.53 -18.34 18.21
CA VAL A 519 15.05 -19.71 18.22
C VAL A 519 15.94 -19.88 19.44
N SER A 520 16.92 -19.00 19.65
CA SER A 520 17.90 -19.15 20.73
C SER A 520 17.29 -19.20 22.14
N SER A 521 16.12 -18.57 22.35
CA SER A 521 15.40 -18.54 23.64
C SER A 521 14.64 -19.83 24.02
N ILE A 522 14.52 -20.79 23.09
CA ILE A 522 13.81 -22.05 23.31
C ILE A 522 14.79 -23.09 23.87
N ASN A 523 14.59 -23.52 25.13
CA ASN A 523 15.30 -24.67 25.69
C ASN A 523 14.32 -25.81 25.93
N ILE A 524 14.66 -26.99 25.42
CA ILE A 524 13.89 -28.23 25.59
C ILE A 524 14.55 -28.98 26.74
N VAL A 525 13.80 -29.24 27.80
CA VAL A 525 14.32 -29.96 28.98
C VAL A 525 14.24 -31.45 28.69
N THR A 526 15.33 -32.17 28.89
CA THR A 526 15.38 -33.63 28.71
C THR A 526 15.02 -34.36 30.00
N SER A 527 14.41 -35.55 29.91
CA SER A 527 14.09 -36.38 31.09
C SER A 527 15.32 -36.74 31.95
N SER A 528 16.51 -36.85 31.35
CA SER A 528 17.77 -37.10 32.08
C SER A 528 18.30 -35.88 32.83
N GLU A 529 18.00 -34.66 32.38
CA GLU A 529 18.31 -33.43 33.12
C GLU A 529 17.33 -33.25 34.28
N MET A 530 16.07 -33.67 34.13
CA MET A 530 15.11 -33.77 35.22
C MET A 530 15.56 -34.75 36.30
N GLU A 531 16.11 -35.91 35.93
CA GLU A 531 16.64 -36.88 36.91
C GLU A 531 17.80 -36.28 37.69
N LYS A 532 18.72 -35.57 37.00
CA LYS A 532 19.79 -34.81 37.66
C LYS A 532 19.28 -33.69 38.55
N LEU A 533 18.30 -32.89 38.10
CA LEU A 533 17.68 -31.82 38.91
C LEU A 533 16.91 -32.38 40.11
N HIS A 534 16.22 -33.51 39.95
CA HIS A 534 15.55 -34.20 41.05
C HIS A 534 16.56 -34.73 42.06
N THR A 535 17.65 -35.39 41.62
CA THR A 535 18.73 -35.82 42.54
C THR A 535 19.41 -34.65 43.23
N ILE A 536 19.64 -33.52 42.54
CA ILE A 536 20.23 -32.32 43.16
C ILE A 536 19.27 -31.69 44.19
N CYS A 537 17.96 -31.67 43.92
CA CYS A 537 16.96 -31.22 44.89
C CYS A 537 16.79 -32.19 46.08
N GLU A 538 16.94 -33.50 45.88
CA GLU A 538 16.99 -34.50 46.95
C GLU A 538 18.27 -34.39 47.81
N ASP A 539 19.41 -34.10 47.20
CA ASP A 539 20.68 -33.88 47.90
C ASP A 539 20.66 -32.58 48.72
N VAL A 540 20.07 -31.51 48.20
CA VAL A 540 19.91 -30.24 48.94
C VAL A 540 18.89 -30.38 50.09
N SER A 541 17.80 -31.12 49.89
CA SER A 541 16.81 -31.35 50.94
C SER A 541 17.38 -32.24 52.05
N SER A 542 18.10 -33.32 51.73
CA SER A 542 18.73 -34.22 52.71
C SER A 542 19.91 -33.57 53.48
N ALA A 543 20.67 -32.68 52.84
CA ALA A 543 21.69 -31.85 53.51
C ALA A 543 21.05 -30.87 54.52
N SER A 544 19.87 -30.32 54.22
CA SER A 544 19.15 -29.42 55.13
C SER A 544 18.56 -30.14 56.36
N THR A 545 18.06 -31.38 56.20
CA THR A 545 17.52 -32.19 57.30
C THR A 545 18.61 -32.72 58.23
N SER A 546 19.78 -33.08 57.69
CA SER A 546 20.93 -33.52 58.49
C SER A 546 21.57 -32.37 59.29
N ALA A 547 21.63 -31.16 58.73
CA ALA A 547 22.05 -29.97 59.48
C ALA A 547 21.06 -29.60 60.61
N ALA A 548 19.75 -29.76 60.39
CA ALA A 548 18.73 -29.53 61.42
C ALA A 548 18.74 -30.60 62.53
N ALA A 549 19.02 -31.86 62.20
CA ALA A 549 19.13 -32.95 63.17
C ALA A 549 20.43 -32.89 64.01
N ALA A 550 21.53 -32.42 63.43
CA ALA A 550 22.77 -32.17 64.17
C ALA A 550 22.63 -31.00 65.16
N ALA A 551 21.84 -29.98 64.81
CA ALA A 551 21.56 -28.86 65.71
C ALA A 551 20.63 -29.23 66.89
N SER A 552 19.75 -30.23 66.74
CA SER A 552 18.87 -30.67 67.83
C SER A 552 19.56 -31.60 68.83
N GLN A 553 20.56 -32.38 68.43
CA GLN A 553 21.37 -33.22 69.33
C GLN A 553 22.43 -32.44 70.13
N ALA A 554 22.75 -31.21 69.74
CA ALA A 554 23.63 -30.33 70.53
C ALA A 554 22.87 -29.51 71.60
N ALA A 555 21.52 -29.58 71.61
CA ALA A 555 20.65 -28.83 72.52
C ALA A 555 19.90 -29.73 73.54
N SER A 556 20.24 -31.03 73.58
CA SER A 556 19.75 -32.03 74.54
C SER A 556 20.92 -32.80 75.12
#